data_AF-A0A318QPV2-F1
#
_entry.id   AF-A0A318QPV2-F1
#
_cell.length_a   1.000
_cell.length_b   1.000
_cell.length_c   1.000
_cell.angle_alpha   90.00
_cell.angle_beta   90.00
_cell.angle_gamma   90.00
#
_symmetry.space_group_name_H-M   'P 1'
#
loop_
_entity.id
_entity.type
_entity.pdbx_description
1 polymer ?
#
loop_
_entity_poly.entity_id
_entity_poly.type
_entity_poly.pdbx_seq_one_letter_code
_entity_poly.pdbx_strand_id
1 'polypeptide(L)'
;MTRHISPHAKGRARAPFPPGWGWLLAAGTTALVPAWQAHAQAVDPGMKPVPSIMAPGAVSAMPSTGMTQEEQISMRLDAERLGPQPEAIRRPPNTPIPPSGVPVYPSAGLATMSVAPVSSPGASKTFHQIELDALTRHEGPSGLLPAWIDAQHDMDLEDPYYVPTAGSGHLVPLLDPMRKRLRDHGVSFAFTYKGEAMGVIDGGVQRGMSYVHELTAQVNFDLEKMAGIKGWSVHTLVMERAGRAVSHDRVGEYYVNLQEVYGLSGNVVAHLVDFYAEKKLLNNHLDITFGRMALTHVFATSPLLCSFMVTCSAPVALKLDPGFSVYPKATWGSRLRLRPTRDTAIQFGAYSVNALTDNPSGWSWGSEKATGVMLPVEFTWQPFLTRNRLPGHYVLGYAHDTTRYPDEIGIGLPAALRTAAGHQRSAPMDMFWFEGDQMVYRRGGRNQMAGGYLMAGYIHNTPHVTSISDEAYGGLSFAGVIPSRVTDRLGIMYSWHHVSHRKEEGQILRYEAGYALGASVRAPQTDSHIIEAYYAIDAMPGILVQPEFEYMIRPGETKHIPNAALVGLKVIANL
;
A
#
# COMPACT_ATOMS: atom_id res chain seq x y z
N MET A 1 -17.81 68.93 5.94
CA MET A 1 -17.95 69.10 7.41
C MET A 1 -17.37 67.82 8.01
N THR A 2 -16.26 67.73 8.74
CA THR A 2 -15.47 68.61 9.64
C THR A 2 -14.08 67.94 9.72
N ARG A 3 -12.96 68.59 9.35
CA ARG A 3 -11.85 69.09 10.23
C ARG A 3 -11.40 68.09 11.34
N HIS A 4 -10.13 67.80 11.67
CA HIS A 4 -8.81 68.36 11.33
C HIS A 4 -7.72 67.57 12.13
N ILE A 5 -6.47 67.51 11.62
CA ILE A 5 -5.16 67.65 12.32
C ILE A 5 -4.33 66.39 12.64
N SER A 6 -3.11 66.38 12.07
CA SER A 6 -1.90 65.61 12.41
C SER A 6 -1.06 66.40 13.45
N PRO A 7 -0.05 65.84 14.16
CA PRO A 7 1.33 66.01 13.66
C PRO A 7 2.42 65.00 14.12
N HIS A 8 3.47 64.89 13.28
CA HIS A 8 4.93 64.78 13.60
C HIS A 8 5.51 63.55 14.37
N ALA A 9 6.75 63.06 14.17
CA ALA A 9 7.91 63.44 13.35
C ALA A 9 8.97 62.30 13.25
N LYS A 10 9.72 62.32 12.13
CA LYS A 10 11.15 62.05 11.85
C LYS A 10 12.01 61.13 12.76
N GLY A 11 12.74 60.21 12.11
CA GLY A 11 14.03 59.68 12.57
C GLY A 11 14.75 58.79 11.54
N ARG A 12 15.95 59.19 11.10
CA ARG A 12 16.83 58.53 10.10
C ARG A 12 17.76 57.48 10.75
N ALA A 13 18.22 56.52 9.92
CA ALA A 13 19.57 55.88 9.83
C ALA A 13 19.48 54.34 9.77
N ARG A 14 19.72 53.73 8.60
CA ARG A 14 20.98 53.16 8.05
C ARG A 14 21.29 51.71 8.52
N ALA A 15 21.37 50.84 7.51
CA ALA A 15 21.65 49.40 7.39
C ALA A 15 22.96 48.90 8.09
N PRO A 16 23.34 47.59 8.11
CA PRO A 16 22.90 46.49 7.22
C PRO A 16 22.73 45.06 7.83
N PHE A 17 22.02 44.19 7.10
CA PHE A 17 22.13 42.73 7.20
C PHE A 17 22.50 42.12 5.83
N PRO A 18 23.29 41.03 5.79
CA PRO A 18 24.06 40.60 4.63
C PRO A 18 23.26 39.79 3.59
N PRO A 19 23.79 39.65 2.35
CA PRO A 19 23.08 39.07 1.22
C PRO A 19 23.34 37.56 1.10
N GLY A 20 22.32 36.83 0.68
CA GLY A 20 22.47 35.45 0.20
C GLY A 20 21.11 34.80 0.06
N TRP A 21 20.92 33.99 -0.99
CA TRP A 21 19.72 33.23 -1.31
C TRP A 21 18.64 33.99 -2.11
N GLY A 22 19.05 34.47 -3.29
CA GLY A 22 18.14 34.93 -4.34
C GLY A 22 18.43 34.22 -5.66
N TRP A 23 18.19 32.91 -5.74
CA TRP A 23 18.14 32.16 -7.00
C TRP A 23 17.16 31.00 -6.83
N LEU A 24 15.93 31.14 -7.33
CA LEU A 24 15.03 30.05 -7.76
C LEU A 24 13.70 30.64 -8.25
N LEU A 25 13.73 31.41 -9.34
CA LEU A 25 12.54 31.67 -10.16
C LEU A 25 12.98 31.87 -11.61
N ALA A 26 12.22 31.27 -12.53
CA ALA A 26 12.29 31.33 -13.99
C ALA A 26 13.19 30.29 -14.69
N ALA A 27 12.54 29.26 -15.26
CA ALA A 27 12.52 29.05 -16.71
C ALA A 27 11.62 27.85 -17.05
N GLY A 28 10.35 28.13 -17.33
CA GLY A 28 9.56 27.31 -18.23
C GLY A 28 9.67 27.92 -19.63
N THR A 29 10.14 27.17 -20.61
CA THR A 29 9.87 27.38 -22.05
C THR A 29 10.38 26.17 -22.84
N THR A 30 9.43 25.45 -23.41
CA THR A 30 9.45 24.76 -24.71
C THR A 30 10.82 24.57 -25.40
N ALA A 31 11.26 23.32 -25.52
CA ALA A 31 12.23 22.91 -26.54
C ALA A 31 11.71 21.67 -27.29
N LEU A 32 11.45 21.87 -28.58
CA LEU A 32 11.15 20.86 -29.58
C LEU A 32 12.35 19.91 -29.76
N VAL A 33 12.10 18.61 -29.73
CA VAL A 33 13.10 17.57 -30.02
C VAL A 33 13.08 17.27 -31.53
N PRO A 34 14.21 17.36 -32.27
CA PRO A 34 14.30 16.79 -33.60
C PRO A 34 14.68 15.30 -33.51
N ALA A 35 13.99 14.50 -34.32
CA ALA A 35 14.27 13.08 -34.51
C ALA A 35 15.72 12.86 -34.98
N TRP A 36 16.43 11.93 -34.33
CA TRP A 36 17.69 11.39 -34.83
C TRP A 36 17.62 9.88 -35.02
N GLN A 37 18.10 9.49 -36.19
CA GLN A 37 18.08 8.17 -36.79
C GLN A 37 19.02 7.19 -36.08
N ALA A 38 18.56 5.95 -35.95
CA ALA A 38 19.36 4.82 -35.52
C ALA A 38 20.62 4.66 -36.39
N HIS A 39 21.80 4.66 -35.75
CA HIS A 39 23.03 4.17 -36.34
C HIS A 39 23.45 2.91 -35.60
N ALA A 40 23.47 1.79 -36.32
CA ALA A 40 24.09 0.55 -35.88
C ALA A 40 25.61 0.76 -35.74
N GLN A 41 26.19 0.38 -34.60
CA GLN A 41 27.64 0.29 -34.45
C GLN A 41 28.07 -1.17 -34.21
N ALA A 42 29.13 -1.50 -34.94
CA ALA A 42 29.70 -2.81 -35.14
C ALA A 42 30.47 -3.35 -33.93
N VAL A 43 30.62 -4.66 -33.93
CA VAL A 43 31.33 -5.52 -32.97
C VAL A 43 32.84 -5.21 -32.99
N ASP A 44 33.42 -5.00 -31.81
CA ASP A 44 34.87 -4.89 -31.61
C ASP A 44 35.44 -6.25 -31.13
N PRO A 45 36.42 -6.86 -31.82
CA PRO A 45 36.96 -8.18 -31.46
C PRO A 45 38.17 -8.01 -30.52
N GLY A 46 37.94 -8.05 -29.20
CA GLY A 46 39.05 -7.90 -28.27
C GLY A 46 38.72 -8.07 -26.79
N MET A 47 38.17 -9.22 -26.37
CA MET A 47 38.05 -9.54 -24.94
C MET A 47 38.59 -10.93 -24.62
N LYS A 48 39.49 -10.97 -23.62
CA LYS A 48 40.20 -12.16 -23.13
C LYS A 48 39.26 -13.09 -22.34
N PRO A 49 39.45 -14.42 -22.39
CA PRO A 49 38.56 -15.37 -21.72
C PRO A 49 38.70 -15.34 -20.19
N VAL A 50 37.57 -15.35 -19.49
CA VAL A 50 37.44 -15.48 -18.04
C VAL A 50 37.59 -16.98 -17.66
N PRO A 51 38.27 -17.35 -16.55
CA PRO A 51 38.52 -18.76 -16.23
C PRO A 51 37.27 -19.51 -15.75
N SER A 52 37.11 -20.74 -16.23
CA SER A 52 36.12 -21.71 -15.78
C SER A 52 36.40 -22.17 -14.34
N ILE A 53 35.44 -22.01 -13.43
CA ILE A 53 35.47 -22.65 -12.11
C ILE A 53 34.75 -24.00 -12.23
N MET A 54 35.48 -25.02 -12.71
CA MET A 54 35.15 -26.42 -12.45
C MET A 54 36.37 -27.06 -11.80
N ALA A 55 36.26 -27.40 -10.52
CA ALA A 55 37.20 -28.30 -9.85
C ALA A 55 36.58 -29.71 -9.78
N PRO A 56 37.33 -30.77 -10.12
CA PRO A 56 36.85 -32.15 -10.06
C PRO A 56 37.00 -32.70 -8.64
N GLY A 57 35.93 -33.29 -8.09
CA GLY A 57 35.95 -33.92 -6.77
C GLY A 57 34.93 -35.04 -6.64
N ALA A 58 35.41 -36.28 -6.83
CA ALA A 58 34.89 -37.57 -6.36
C ALA A 58 33.38 -37.85 -6.43
N VAL A 59 32.93 -38.50 -7.51
CA VAL A 59 31.72 -39.35 -7.50
C VAL A 59 32.16 -40.78 -7.23
N SER A 60 31.65 -41.36 -6.15
CA SER A 60 31.88 -42.77 -5.81
C SER A 60 31.15 -43.67 -6.82
N ALA A 61 31.86 -44.65 -7.38
CA ALA A 61 31.33 -45.60 -8.35
C ALA A 61 30.27 -46.52 -7.72
N MET A 62 29.14 -46.70 -8.41
CA MET A 62 28.22 -47.83 -8.20
C MET A 62 28.50 -48.91 -9.27
N PRO A 63 28.39 -50.20 -8.93
CA PRO A 63 28.92 -51.28 -9.73
C PRO A 63 28.14 -51.50 -11.03
N SER A 64 28.87 -51.90 -12.07
CA SER A 64 28.37 -52.25 -13.39
C SER A 64 27.44 -53.47 -13.34
N THR A 65 26.15 -53.27 -13.63
CA THR A 65 25.25 -54.33 -14.07
C THR A 65 24.92 -54.09 -15.54
N GLY A 66 25.17 -55.11 -16.38
CA GLY A 66 25.06 -55.03 -17.83
C GLY A 66 23.62 -54.90 -18.29
N MET A 67 23.17 -53.67 -18.53
CA MET A 67 21.92 -53.35 -19.19
C MET A 67 22.18 -52.55 -20.46
N THR A 68 21.36 -52.78 -21.48
CA THR A 68 21.52 -52.14 -22.79
C THR A 68 21.07 -50.67 -22.76
N GLN A 69 21.63 -49.85 -23.65
CA GLN A 69 21.43 -48.39 -23.65
C GLN A 69 19.96 -47.98 -23.87
N GLU A 70 19.16 -48.81 -24.55
CA GLU A 70 17.72 -48.58 -24.73
C GLU A 70 16.91 -48.83 -23.45
N GLU A 71 17.27 -49.82 -22.63
CA GLU A 71 16.61 -50.07 -21.33
C GLU A 71 16.90 -48.94 -20.32
N GLN A 72 18.11 -48.35 -20.38
CA GLN A 72 18.46 -47.18 -19.54
C GLN A 72 17.69 -45.91 -19.92
N ILE A 73 17.30 -45.77 -21.19
CA ILE A 73 16.52 -44.61 -21.66
C ILE A 73 15.04 -44.78 -21.30
N SER A 74 14.49 -45.99 -21.41
CA SER A 74 13.12 -46.32 -21.01
C SER A 74 12.85 -46.04 -19.52
N MET A 75 13.78 -46.41 -18.63
CA MET A 75 13.66 -46.12 -17.19
C MET A 75 13.72 -44.61 -16.83
N ARG A 76 14.24 -43.76 -17.72
CA ARG A 76 14.35 -42.30 -17.49
C ARG A 76 13.09 -41.52 -17.84
N LEU A 77 12.11 -42.13 -18.49
CA LEU A 77 10.90 -41.45 -18.97
C LEU A 77 9.65 -41.75 -18.13
N ASP A 78 9.75 -42.59 -17.10
CA ASP A 78 8.61 -42.96 -16.25
C ASP A 78 8.53 -42.06 -15.00
N ALA A 79 8.19 -40.78 -15.23
CA ALA A 79 8.11 -39.74 -14.19
C ALA A 79 7.04 -39.99 -13.12
N GLU A 80 6.08 -40.89 -13.37
CA GLU A 80 5.00 -41.23 -12.42
C GLU A 80 5.44 -42.25 -11.35
N ARG A 81 6.58 -42.93 -11.52
CA ARG A 81 7.16 -43.82 -10.49
C ARG A 81 8.15 -43.14 -9.54
N LEU A 82 8.58 -41.93 -9.88
CA LEU A 82 9.43 -41.08 -9.03
C LEU A 82 8.55 -40.12 -8.21
N GLY A 83 7.72 -40.68 -7.32
CA GLY A 83 7.21 -39.91 -6.20
C GLY A 83 8.39 -39.30 -5.41
N PRO A 84 8.21 -38.16 -4.72
CA PRO A 84 9.31 -37.52 -4.00
C PRO A 84 9.90 -38.52 -2.99
N GLN A 85 11.15 -38.92 -3.18
CA GLN A 85 11.83 -39.76 -2.21
C GLN A 85 11.88 -39.00 -0.87
N PRO A 86 11.37 -39.57 0.24
CA PRO A 86 11.39 -38.90 1.54
C PRO A 86 12.80 -38.47 1.97
N GLU A 87 13.85 -39.12 1.47
CA GLU A 87 15.24 -38.72 1.70
C GLU A 87 15.64 -37.44 0.96
N ALA A 88 15.01 -37.08 -0.17
CA ALA A 88 15.24 -35.80 -0.85
C ALA A 88 14.69 -34.59 -0.07
N ILE A 89 13.77 -34.86 0.88
CA ILE A 89 13.24 -33.87 1.84
C ILE A 89 14.07 -33.89 3.15
N ARG A 90 15.02 -34.82 3.31
CA ARG A 90 15.90 -34.84 4.49
C ARG A 90 17.15 -34.00 4.26
N ARG A 91 17.25 -32.96 5.08
CA ARG A 91 18.46 -32.14 5.25
C ARG A 91 19.68 -33.04 5.56
N PRO A 92 20.86 -32.80 4.95
CA PRO A 92 22.07 -33.53 5.28
C PRO A 92 22.40 -33.41 6.78
N PRO A 93 22.71 -34.53 7.46
CA PRO A 93 23.17 -34.50 8.84
C PRO A 93 24.39 -33.56 8.96
N ASN A 94 24.43 -32.72 9.99
CA ASN A 94 25.49 -31.74 10.28
C ASN A 94 25.57 -30.49 9.38
N THR A 95 24.51 -30.14 8.65
CA THR A 95 24.43 -28.77 8.10
C THR A 95 24.26 -27.79 9.27
N PRO A 96 25.18 -26.84 9.53
CA PRO A 96 25.02 -25.88 10.62
C PRO A 96 23.74 -25.08 10.40
N ILE A 97 22.84 -25.06 11.38
CA ILE A 97 21.83 -24.00 11.47
C ILE A 97 22.62 -22.80 11.98
N PRO A 98 22.65 -21.65 11.29
CA PRO A 98 23.22 -20.45 11.89
C PRO A 98 22.49 -20.20 13.22
N PRO A 99 23.12 -19.60 14.23
CA PRO A 99 22.44 -19.27 15.49
C PRO A 99 21.11 -18.50 15.28
N SER A 100 20.94 -17.87 14.12
CA SER A 100 19.73 -17.20 13.68
C SER A 100 18.59 -18.09 13.16
N GLY A 101 18.73 -19.40 12.96
CA GLY A 101 17.63 -20.24 12.45
C GLY A 101 17.17 -19.95 11.00
N VAL A 102 17.73 -18.92 10.35
CA VAL A 102 17.40 -18.50 8.98
C VAL A 102 18.29 -19.27 8.00
N PRO A 103 17.75 -19.93 6.97
CA PRO A 103 18.57 -20.48 5.89
C PRO A 103 19.44 -19.37 5.26
N VAL A 104 20.75 -19.50 5.36
CA VAL A 104 21.71 -18.62 4.67
C VAL A 104 21.76 -19.08 3.22
N TYR A 105 20.96 -18.46 2.36
CA TYR A 105 21.11 -18.59 0.92
C TYR A 105 22.27 -17.69 0.45
N PRO A 106 23.00 -18.07 -0.62
CA PRO A 106 24.16 -17.33 -1.13
C PRO A 106 23.83 -15.91 -1.64
N SER A 107 22.56 -15.54 -1.73
CA SER A 107 22.08 -14.19 -2.02
C SER A 107 21.28 -13.64 -0.84
N ALA A 108 21.51 -12.38 -0.46
CA ALA A 108 20.58 -11.64 0.41
C ALA A 108 19.18 -11.72 -0.22
N GLY A 109 18.16 -12.19 0.51
CA GLY A 109 16.80 -12.39 -0.01
C GLY A 109 16.32 -11.18 -0.80
N LEU A 110 16.31 -11.31 -2.13
CA LEU A 110 15.86 -10.27 -3.05
C LEU A 110 14.34 -10.31 -3.08
N ALA A 111 13.66 -9.22 -2.73
CA ALA A 111 12.23 -9.04 -2.96
C ALA A 111 11.99 -7.71 -3.67
N THR A 112 10.99 -7.70 -4.55
CA THR A 112 10.52 -6.59 -5.39
C THR A 112 10.18 -5.31 -4.64
N MET A 113 9.88 -5.41 -3.34
CA MET A 113 9.50 -4.26 -2.51
C MET A 113 10.62 -3.77 -1.60
N SER A 114 11.87 -4.20 -1.86
CA SER A 114 13.04 -3.56 -1.28
C SER A 114 13.35 -2.27 -2.04
N VAL A 115 12.43 -1.31 -1.99
CA VAL A 115 12.91 0.07 -1.92
C VAL A 115 13.42 0.15 -0.50
N ALA A 116 14.75 0.13 -0.34
CA ALA A 116 15.30 0.67 0.88
C ALA A 116 14.63 2.04 1.04
N PRO A 117 13.88 2.28 2.13
CA PRO A 117 13.42 3.63 2.39
C PRO A 117 14.63 4.56 2.28
N VAL A 118 14.40 5.86 2.10
CA VAL A 118 15.53 6.79 1.95
C VAL A 118 16.48 6.75 3.18
N SER A 119 16.07 6.04 4.24
CA SER A 119 16.87 5.33 5.22
C SER A 119 17.03 3.81 4.98
N SER A 120 18.26 3.31 4.91
CA SER A 120 18.52 1.86 4.90
C SER A 120 18.09 1.20 6.22
N PRO A 121 17.27 0.13 6.18
CA PRO A 121 16.97 -0.66 7.37
C PRO A 121 18.26 -1.25 7.97
N GLY A 122 18.38 -1.24 9.29
CA GLY A 122 19.50 -1.86 10.01
C GLY A 122 20.79 -1.05 10.14
N ALA A 123 20.84 0.22 9.73
CA ALA A 123 21.94 1.11 10.11
C ALA A 123 21.66 1.74 11.49
N SER A 124 22.35 1.28 12.54
CA SER A 124 22.25 1.82 13.90
C SER A 124 22.63 3.30 14.06
N LYS A 125 23.01 3.96 12.96
CA LYS A 125 23.45 5.35 12.89
C LYS A 125 22.67 6.18 11.86
N THR A 126 21.61 5.65 11.24
CA THR A 126 20.74 6.46 10.38
C THR A 126 19.67 7.13 11.22
N PHE A 127 19.58 8.45 11.11
CA PHE A 127 18.71 9.26 11.95
C PHE A 127 17.22 9.22 11.53
N HIS A 128 16.92 9.00 10.25
CA HIS A 128 15.60 8.52 9.85
C HIS A 128 15.57 7.01 10.04
N GLN A 129 15.17 6.53 11.22
CA GLN A 129 14.69 5.16 11.33
C GLN A 129 13.19 5.20 11.07
N ILE A 130 12.67 4.45 10.10
CA ILE A 130 11.22 4.28 10.00
C ILE A 130 10.71 3.46 11.21
N GLU A 131 11.60 2.60 11.71
CA GLU A 131 11.45 1.82 12.92
C GLU A 131 11.37 2.67 14.17
N LEU A 132 10.46 2.28 15.07
CA LEU A 132 10.41 2.76 16.44
C LEU A 132 11.05 1.71 17.35
N ASP A 133 11.93 2.14 18.24
CA ASP A 133 12.54 1.25 19.22
C ASP A 133 11.50 0.84 20.28
N ALA A 134 11.56 -0.41 20.74
CA ALA A 134 10.64 -0.90 21.76
C ALA A 134 10.93 -0.28 23.14
N LEU A 135 9.90 0.23 23.81
CA LEU A 135 9.98 0.79 25.18
C LEU A 135 10.54 -0.23 26.18
N THR A 136 10.23 -1.50 25.98
CA THR A 136 10.73 -2.61 26.79
C THR A 136 11.38 -3.67 25.92
N ARG A 137 12.36 -4.39 26.48
CA ARG A 137 12.96 -5.57 25.83
C ARG A 137 12.11 -6.83 25.95
N HIS A 138 10.97 -6.75 26.65
CA HIS A 138 10.07 -7.87 26.84
C HIS A 138 9.31 -8.18 25.55
N GLU A 139 8.87 -9.42 25.45
CA GLU A 139 7.88 -9.86 24.48
C GLU A 139 6.49 -9.57 25.05
N GLY A 140 5.57 -9.14 24.18
CA GLY A 140 4.18 -8.92 24.50
C GLY A 140 3.40 -10.24 24.43
N PRO A 141 2.35 -10.35 23.60
CA PRO A 141 1.60 -11.60 23.44
C PRO A 141 2.47 -12.80 23.05
N SER A 142 3.58 -12.56 22.33
CA SER A 142 4.51 -13.61 21.90
C SER A 142 5.14 -14.37 23.07
N GLY A 143 5.35 -13.73 24.21
CA GLY A 143 5.92 -14.38 25.41
C GLY A 143 4.98 -15.40 26.07
N LEU A 144 3.70 -15.42 25.69
CA LEU A 144 2.73 -16.45 26.11
C LEU A 144 2.76 -17.68 25.20
N LEU A 145 3.39 -17.57 24.03
CA LEU A 145 3.50 -18.67 23.09
C LEU A 145 4.59 -19.65 23.55
N PRO A 146 4.36 -20.97 23.41
CA PRO A 146 5.43 -21.94 23.60
C PRO A 146 6.63 -21.64 22.68
N ALA A 147 7.85 -21.84 23.17
CA ALA A 147 9.10 -21.60 22.43
C ALA A 147 9.28 -22.41 21.13
N TRP A 148 8.38 -23.35 20.83
CA TRP A 148 8.34 -24.05 19.54
C TRP A 148 7.43 -23.37 18.51
N ILE A 149 6.50 -22.52 18.96
CA ILE A 149 5.61 -21.69 18.14
C ILE A 149 6.26 -20.35 17.83
N ASP A 150 7.06 -19.78 18.73
CA ASP A 150 7.75 -18.50 18.51
C ASP A 150 9.26 -18.64 18.70
N ALA A 151 10.03 -18.15 17.73
CA ALA A 151 11.50 -18.25 17.70
C ALA A 151 12.19 -16.90 17.85
N GLN A 152 11.54 -15.93 18.49
CA GLN A 152 12.08 -14.59 18.64
C GLN A 152 13.31 -14.58 19.55
N HIS A 153 14.49 -14.44 18.94
CA HIS A 153 15.72 -14.02 19.59
C HIS A 153 16.53 -13.18 18.57
N ASP A 154 16.62 -11.88 18.88
CA ASP A 154 17.65 -10.93 18.41
C ASP A 154 17.50 -10.25 17.03
N MET A 155 16.29 -9.92 16.57
CA MET A 155 16.11 -9.03 15.41
C MET A 155 14.98 -8.04 15.66
N ASP A 156 15.30 -6.75 15.72
CA ASP A 156 14.29 -5.70 15.66
C ASP A 156 13.57 -5.78 14.30
N LEU A 157 12.25 -5.65 14.32
CA LEU A 157 11.43 -5.69 13.12
C LEU A 157 11.70 -4.41 12.32
N GLU A 158 11.92 -4.55 11.02
CA GLU A 158 11.78 -3.41 10.11
C GLU A 158 10.33 -3.01 10.14
N ASP A 159 10.06 -1.78 10.53
CA ASP A 159 8.74 -1.20 10.61
C ASP A 159 8.40 -0.68 9.20
N PRO A 160 7.81 -1.51 8.34
CA PRO A 160 7.69 -1.19 6.94
C PRO A 160 6.33 -0.51 6.79
N TYR A 161 6.12 0.54 7.58
CA TYR A 161 4.88 1.29 7.55
C TYR A 161 4.83 2.23 6.32
N TYR A 162 5.97 2.37 5.63
CA TYR A 162 5.97 2.83 4.26
C TYR A 162 6.04 1.61 3.33
N VAL A 163 4.96 1.39 2.57
CA VAL A 163 4.94 0.50 1.41
C VAL A 163 5.13 1.38 0.20
N PRO A 164 6.37 1.72 -0.18
CA PRO A 164 6.56 2.21 -1.54
C PRO A 164 6.12 1.05 -2.44
N THR A 165 5.07 1.27 -3.23
CA THR A 165 4.55 0.32 -4.25
C THR A 165 5.57 0.10 -5.37
N ALA A 166 6.84 0.41 -5.11
CA ALA A 166 7.84 0.68 -6.10
C ALA A 166 8.65 -0.59 -6.36
N GLY A 167 8.95 -0.82 -7.64
CA GLY A 167 9.97 -1.77 -8.04
C GLY A 167 11.33 -1.41 -7.44
N SER A 168 12.23 -2.38 -7.41
CA SER A 168 13.55 -2.20 -6.81
C SER A 168 14.36 -1.13 -7.57
N GLY A 169 14.90 -0.11 -6.91
CA GLY A 169 15.72 0.93 -7.58
C GLY A 169 14.94 1.98 -8.38
N HIS A 170 15.57 2.59 -9.39
CA HIS A 170 15.02 3.69 -10.18
C HIS A 170 15.65 3.81 -11.58
N LEU A 171 14.93 4.48 -12.48
CA LEU A 171 15.24 4.64 -13.90
C LEU A 171 16.40 5.59 -14.20
N VAL A 172 16.72 6.52 -13.30
CA VAL A 172 17.78 7.52 -13.55
C VAL A 172 18.97 7.39 -12.56
N PRO A 173 19.80 6.33 -12.64
CA PRO A 173 21.02 6.17 -11.82
C PRO A 173 22.00 7.34 -11.91
N LEU A 174 21.99 8.09 -13.03
CA LEU A 174 22.84 9.27 -13.22
C LEU A 174 22.61 10.36 -12.17
N LEU A 175 21.45 10.38 -11.51
CA LEU A 175 21.14 11.33 -10.44
C LEU A 175 21.66 10.88 -9.07
N ASP A 176 22.23 9.68 -8.93
CA ASP A 176 22.68 9.15 -7.63
C ASP A 176 23.66 10.04 -6.87
N PRO A 177 24.69 10.65 -7.50
CA PRO A 177 25.57 11.57 -6.80
C PRO A 177 24.83 12.79 -6.26
N MET A 178 23.88 13.34 -7.04
CA MET A 178 23.06 14.47 -6.63
C MET A 178 22.09 14.07 -5.50
N ARG A 179 21.39 12.94 -5.64
CA ARG A 179 20.51 12.38 -4.61
C ARG A 179 21.27 12.14 -3.32
N LYS A 180 22.46 11.55 -3.38
CA LYS A 180 23.34 11.36 -2.22
C LYS A 180 23.70 12.70 -1.59
N ARG A 181 24.13 13.68 -2.38
CA ARG A 181 24.46 15.02 -1.87
C ARG A 181 23.28 15.68 -1.16
N LEU A 182 22.08 15.61 -1.74
CA LEU A 182 20.86 16.14 -1.13
C LEU A 182 20.52 15.40 0.17
N ARG A 183 20.59 14.06 0.18
CA ARG A 183 20.34 13.24 1.39
C ARG A 183 21.35 13.51 2.51
N ASP A 184 22.60 13.75 2.15
CA ASP A 184 23.65 14.12 3.10
C ASP A 184 23.37 15.50 3.74
N HIS A 185 22.63 16.38 3.03
CA HIS A 185 22.14 17.68 3.54
C HIS A 185 20.69 17.62 4.06
N GLY A 186 20.10 16.43 4.20
CA GLY A 186 18.77 16.26 4.77
C GLY A 186 17.60 16.43 3.82
N VAL A 187 17.80 16.35 2.51
CA VAL A 187 16.70 16.38 1.52
C VAL A 187 16.64 15.06 0.76
N SER A 188 15.47 14.44 0.74
CA SER A 188 15.18 13.28 -0.08
C SER A 188 13.98 13.54 -0.97
N PHE A 189 13.97 12.97 -2.17
CA PHE A 189 12.85 13.09 -3.08
C PHE A 189 12.65 11.79 -3.85
N ALA A 190 11.41 11.55 -4.25
CA ALA A 190 11.02 10.46 -5.13
C ALA A 190 9.98 10.96 -6.14
N PHE A 191 10.05 10.43 -7.35
CA PHE A 191 9.04 10.66 -8.37
C PHE A 191 8.64 9.33 -8.97
N THR A 192 7.37 8.99 -8.87
CA THR A 192 6.84 7.68 -9.28
C THR A 192 5.64 7.87 -10.18
N TYR A 193 5.59 7.10 -11.27
CA TYR A 193 4.42 6.94 -12.11
C TYR A 193 3.78 5.58 -11.82
N LYS A 194 2.47 5.55 -11.69
CA LYS A 194 1.66 4.33 -11.54
C LYS A 194 0.51 4.42 -12.55
N GLY A 195 0.45 3.47 -13.48
CA GLY A 195 -0.61 3.40 -14.49
C GLY A 195 -1.33 2.07 -14.42
N GLU A 196 -2.66 2.11 -14.55
CA GLU A 196 -3.54 0.95 -14.50
C GLU A 196 -4.43 0.96 -15.75
N ALA A 197 -4.28 -0.05 -16.60
CA ALA A 197 -5.12 -0.27 -17.77
C ALA A 197 -5.93 -1.55 -17.57
N MET A 198 -7.26 -1.45 -17.60
CA MET A 198 -8.16 -2.60 -17.43
C MET A 198 -9.14 -2.70 -18.59
N GLY A 199 -9.45 -3.92 -19.01
CA GLY A 199 -10.41 -4.21 -20.05
C GLY A 199 -11.44 -5.24 -19.62
N VAL A 200 -12.72 -4.91 -19.78
CA VAL A 200 -13.83 -5.87 -19.61
C VAL A 200 -13.88 -6.76 -20.84
N ILE A 201 -13.56 -8.04 -20.64
CA ILE A 201 -13.56 -9.07 -21.70
C ILE A 201 -14.86 -9.86 -21.75
N ASP A 202 -15.56 -9.97 -20.62
CA ASP A 202 -16.86 -10.62 -20.56
C ASP A 202 -17.77 -10.00 -19.50
N GLY A 203 -19.08 -10.08 -19.73
CA GLY A 203 -20.12 -9.55 -18.84
C GLY A 203 -20.07 -8.04 -18.61
N GLY A 204 -20.50 -7.61 -17.42
CA GLY A 204 -20.68 -6.20 -17.08
C GLY A 204 -21.77 -5.51 -17.91
N VAL A 205 -21.73 -4.18 -17.93
CA VAL A 205 -22.62 -3.33 -18.75
C VAL A 205 -22.12 -3.21 -20.18
N GLN A 206 -20.81 -3.03 -20.37
CA GLN A 206 -20.20 -2.79 -21.67
C GLN A 206 -18.76 -3.30 -21.72
N ARG A 207 -18.39 -4.00 -22.80
CA ARG A 207 -17.00 -4.40 -23.07
C ARG A 207 -16.13 -3.23 -23.49
N GLY A 208 -14.82 -3.35 -23.24
CA GLY A 208 -13.82 -2.37 -23.66
C GLY A 208 -12.82 -2.05 -22.55
N MET A 209 -11.85 -1.19 -22.86
CA MET A 209 -10.79 -0.82 -21.92
C MET A 209 -10.91 0.61 -21.43
N SER A 210 -10.41 0.84 -20.22
CA SER A 210 -10.12 2.16 -19.68
C SER A 210 -8.74 2.19 -19.05
N TYR A 211 -8.26 3.39 -18.78
CA TYR A 211 -6.94 3.63 -18.23
C TYR A 211 -6.98 4.78 -17.24
N VAL A 212 -6.23 4.62 -16.16
CA VAL A 212 -6.00 5.63 -15.14
C VAL A 212 -4.52 5.65 -14.77
N HIS A 213 -4.04 6.78 -14.32
CA HIS A 213 -2.70 6.89 -13.78
C HIS A 213 -2.59 7.92 -12.67
N GLU A 214 -1.48 7.79 -11.95
CA GLU A 214 -1.04 8.65 -10.88
C GLU A 214 0.43 9.00 -11.10
N LEU A 215 0.76 10.28 -10.94
CA LEU A 215 2.12 10.76 -10.80
C LEU A 215 2.30 11.25 -9.37
N THR A 216 3.23 10.63 -8.65
CA THR A 216 3.51 10.94 -7.25
C THR A 216 4.86 11.62 -7.12
N ALA A 217 4.86 12.82 -6.55
CA ALA A 217 6.07 13.55 -6.16
C ALA A 217 6.13 13.61 -4.63
N GLN A 218 7.18 13.01 -4.07
CA GLN A 218 7.44 13.03 -2.63
C GLN A 218 8.74 13.76 -2.34
N VAL A 219 8.75 14.58 -1.30
CA VAL A 219 9.95 15.21 -0.75
C VAL A 219 9.92 15.08 0.78
N ASN A 220 10.99 14.55 1.37
CA ASN A 220 11.14 14.53 2.82
C ASN A 220 12.36 15.34 3.24
N PHE A 221 12.17 16.13 4.28
CA PHE A 221 13.16 17.02 4.87
C PHE A 221 13.55 16.53 6.26
N ASP A 222 14.85 16.34 6.49
CA ASP A 222 15.46 16.01 7.76
C ASP A 222 15.99 17.29 8.40
N LEU A 223 15.25 17.82 9.38
CA LEU A 223 15.56 19.10 9.99
C LEU A 223 16.78 19.03 10.92
N GLU A 224 17.19 17.83 11.36
CA GLU A 224 18.43 17.66 12.11
C GLU A 224 19.64 17.92 11.22
N LYS A 225 19.65 17.36 10.01
CA LYS A 225 20.73 17.63 9.03
C LYS A 225 20.69 19.04 8.47
N MET A 226 19.49 19.58 8.23
CA MET A 226 19.34 20.90 7.60
C MET A 226 19.60 22.06 8.58
N ALA A 227 19.14 21.94 9.82
CA ALA A 227 19.10 23.05 10.78
C ALA A 227 19.50 22.67 12.21
N GLY A 228 19.93 21.43 12.46
CA GLY A 228 20.27 20.94 13.80
C GLY A 228 19.07 20.71 14.71
N ILE A 229 17.85 20.71 14.17
CA ILE A 229 16.61 20.55 14.93
C ILE A 229 16.37 19.06 15.17
N LYS A 230 16.84 18.58 16.32
CA LYS A 230 16.88 17.13 16.60
C LYS A 230 15.54 16.45 16.60
N GLY A 231 15.49 15.24 16.06
CA GLY A 231 14.30 14.37 16.01
C GLY A 231 13.15 14.85 15.12
N TRP A 232 13.33 15.89 14.29
CA TRP A 232 12.24 16.45 13.46
C TRP A 232 12.44 16.17 11.97
N SER A 233 11.35 15.82 11.30
CA SER A 233 11.26 15.73 9.84
C SER A 233 9.98 16.36 9.32
N VAL A 234 9.99 16.74 8.04
CA VAL A 234 8.80 17.21 7.32
C VAL A 234 8.62 16.34 6.08
N HIS A 235 7.42 15.82 5.93
CA HIS A 235 7.03 14.93 4.84
C HIS A 235 6.07 15.67 3.93
N THR A 236 6.34 15.62 2.62
CA THR A 236 5.50 16.24 1.61
C THR A 236 5.24 15.25 0.49
N LEU A 237 3.97 15.08 0.14
CA LEU A 237 3.54 14.22 -0.95
C LEU A 237 2.45 14.94 -1.75
N VAL A 238 2.71 15.09 -3.04
CA VAL A 238 1.77 15.64 -4.02
C VAL A 238 1.52 14.59 -5.09
N MET A 239 0.27 14.41 -5.47
CA MET A 239 -0.12 13.47 -6.52
C MET A 239 -0.90 14.18 -7.61
N GLU A 240 -0.62 13.82 -8.86
CA GLU A 240 -1.54 14.05 -9.97
C GLU A 240 -2.26 12.74 -10.23
N ARG A 241 -3.55 12.81 -10.55
CA ARG A 241 -4.34 11.66 -11.01
C ARG A 241 -5.14 12.05 -12.23
N ALA A 242 -5.10 11.20 -13.25
CA ALA A 242 -5.90 11.37 -14.45
C ALA A 242 -6.33 10.04 -15.08
N GLY A 243 -7.52 10.05 -15.64
CA GLY A 243 -8.04 8.98 -16.48
C GLY A 243 -9.53 8.73 -16.28
N ARG A 244 -9.94 7.50 -16.56
CA ARG A 244 -11.32 7.04 -16.37
C ARG A 244 -11.30 5.56 -15.98
N ALA A 245 -11.99 5.17 -14.91
CA ALA A 245 -12.05 3.77 -14.49
C ALA A 245 -12.99 2.93 -15.36
N VAL A 246 -12.78 1.61 -15.37
CA VAL A 246 -13.72 0.62 -15.93
C VAL A 246 -14.95 0.40 -15.03
N SER A 247 -14.84 0.60 -13.72
CA SER A 247 -15.83 0.20 -12.71
C SER A 247 -17.24 0.71 -13.05
N HIS A 248 -17.42 2.03 -13.17
CA HIS A 248 -18.76 2.62 -13.32
C HIS A 248 -19.35 2.40 -14.72
N ASP A 249 -18.61 2.77 -15.77
CA ASP A 249 -19.16 2.85 -17.13
C ASP A 249 -19.31 1.48 -17.81
N ARG A 250 -18.42 0.54 -17.46
CA ARG A 250 -18.29 -0.73 -18.19
C ARG A 250 -18.68 -1.92 -17.34
N VAL A 251 -18.33 -1.93 -16.05
CA VAL A 251 -18.73 -3.02 -15.13
C VAL A 251 -20.09 -2.74 -14.51
N GLY A 252 -20.41 -1.47 -14.23
CA GLY A 252 -21.62 -1.08 -13.49
C GLY A 252 -21.48 -1.20 -11.98
N GLU A 253 -20.24 -1.15 -11.49
CA GLU A 253 -19.89 -1.16 -10.08
C GLU A 253 -19.60 0.27 -9.60
N TYR A 254 -20.13 0.68 -8.44
CA TYR A 254 -20.11 2.07 -7.95
C TYR A 254 -19.58 2.23 -6.52
N TYR A 255 -19.50 1.16 -5.72
CA TYR A 255 -18.86 1.15 -4.41
C TYR A 255 -17.40 0.72 -4.53
N VAL A 256 -17.12 -0.32 -5.33
CA VAL A 256 -15.78 -0.89 -5.40
C VAL A 256 -15.01 -0.37 -6.62
N ASN A 257 -13.90 0.32 -6.38
CA ASN A 257 -13.00 0.73 -7.47
C ASN A 257 -12.13 -0.45 -7.90
N LEU A 258 -12.38 -0.96 -9.11
CA LEU A 258 -11.57 -1.97 -9.81
C LEU A 258 -10.26 -1.41 -10.40
N GLN A 259 -9.94 -0.15 -10.11
CA GLN A 259 -8.68 0.52 -10.43
C GLN A 259 -8.45 1.54 -9.31
N GLU A 260 -7.65 1.20 -8.29
CA GLU A 260 -7.46 2.02 -7.07
C GLU A 260 -7.07 3.47 -7.38
N VAL A 261 -6.29 3.67 -8.44
CA VAL A 261 -5.79 4.98 -8.81
C VAL A 261 -6.91 5.96 -9.16
N TYR A 262 -8.05 5.47 -9.67
CA TYR A 262 -9.15 6.37 -10.02
C TYR A 262 -9.69 7.12 -8.79
N GLY A 263 -9.87 6.41 -7.67
CA GLY A 263 -10.15 6.93 -6.33
C GLY A 263 -11.26 7.98 -6.17
N LEU A 264 -11.58 8.31 -4.92
CA LEU A 264 -12.74 9.13 -4.53
C LEU A 264 -12.62 10.64 -4.85
N SER A 265 -11.46 11.11 -5.33
CA SER A 265 -11.20 12.54 -5.55
C SER A 265 -11.04 12.94 -7.03
N GLY A 266 -11.18 11.98 -7.95
CA GLY A 266 -11.25 12.22 -9.40
C GLY A 266 -9.96 12.75 -10.03
N ASN A 267 -10.11 13.33 -11.22
CA ASN A 267 -8.99 13.87 -11.99
C ASN A 267 -8.59 15.25 -11.46
N VAL A 268 -7.43 15.36 -10.80
CA VAL A 268 -6.88 16.63 -10.33
C VAL A 268 -5.40 16.70 -10.65
N VAL A 269 -4.99 17.85 -11.19
CA VAL A 269 -3.61 18.12 -11.61
C VAL A 269 -2.60 18.08 -10.46
N ALA A 270 -3.05 18.39 -9.23
CA ALA A 270 -2.23 18.35 -8.04
C ALA A 270 -3.12 18.22 -6.80
N HIS A 271 -3.16 17.03 -6.22
CA HIS A 271 -3.63 16.77 -4.87
C HIS A 271 -2.50 16.96 -3.88
N LEU A 272 -2.72 17.75 -2.83
CA LEU A 272 -1.91 17.69 -1.62
C LEU A 272 -2.36 16.49 -0.81
N VAL A 273 -1.47 15.50 -0.65
CA VAL A 273 -1.77 14.25 0.05
C VAL A 273 -1.17 14.25 1.44
N ASP A 274 0.11 14.62 1.54
CA ASP A 274 0.81 14.77 2.79
C ASP A 274 1.54 16.10 2.83
N PHE A 275 1.40 16.79 3.96
CA PHE A 275 2.23 17.88 4.40
C PHE A 275 2.20 17.90 5.93
N TYR A 276 3.06 17.11 6.55
CA TYR A 276 3.09 16.98 8.00
C TYR A 276 4.51 17.02 8.55
N ALA A 277 4.61 17.46 9.80
CA ALA A 277 5.83 17.37 10.58
C ALA A 277 5.77 16.13 11.46
N GLU A 278 6.88 15.41 11.52
CA GLU A 278 7.09 14.25 12.36
C GLU A 278 8.13 14.58 13.43
N LYS A 279 7.89 14.12 14.65
CA LYS A 279 8.76 14.29 15.79
C LYS A 279 8.97 12.97 16.52
N LYS A 280 10.19 12.44 16.38
CA LYS A 280 10.69 11.35 17.22
C LYS A 280 11.18 11.87 18.57
N LEU A 281 10.65 11.27 19.63
CA LEU A 281 10.99 11.55 21.03
C LEU A 281 11.56 10.31 21.71
N LEU A 282 12.10 10.52 22.92
CA LEU A 282 12.56 9.45 23.80
C LEU A 282 13.54 8.49 23.12
N ASN A 283 14.55 9.01 22.39
CA ASN A 283 15.49 8.16 21.63
C ASN A 283 14.79 7.16 20.71
N ASN A 284 13.84 7.62 19.89
CA ASN A 284 13.12 6.79 18.92
C ASN A 284 12.12 5.79 19.52
N HIS A 285 11.63 6.02 20.75
CA HIS A 285 10.57 5.19 21.36
C HIS A 285 9.15 5.74 21.18
N LEU A 286 9.01 7.00 20.77
CA LEU A 286 7.72 7.67 20.56
C LEU A 286 7.77 8.48 19.28
N ASP A 287 6.77 8.28 18.42
CA ASP A 287 6.57 9.03 17.19
C ASP A 287 5.29 9.88 17.29
N ILE A 288 5.41 11.15 16.94
CA ILE A 288 4.29 12.09 16.88
C ILE A 288 4.29 12.76 15.51
N THR A 289 3.18 12.68 14.80
CA THR A 289 2.97 13.42 13.56
C THR A 289 1.85 14.43 13.72
N PHE A 290 1.97 15.57 13.05
CA PHE A 290 0.93 16.58 12.96
C PHE A 290 1.03 17.35 11.65
N GLY A 291 -0.11 17.54 11.00
CA GLY A 291 -0.19 18.35 9.78
C GLY A 291 -1.36 17.94 8.89
N ARG A 292 -1.17 18.06 7.59
CA ARG A 292 -2.12 17.55 6.59
C ARG A 292 -1.68 16.15 6.18
N MET A 293 -2.55 15.16 6.33
CA MET A 293 -2.23 13.76 6.03
C MET A 293 -3.54 12.97 5.81
N ALA A 294 -3.46 11.89 5.05
CA ALA A 294 -4.57 10.94 4.93
C ALA A 294 -4.54 9.93 6.08
N LEU A 295 -5.72 9.48 6.52
CA LEU A 295 -5.84 8.49 7.58
C LEU A 295 -5.46 7.08 7.06
N THR A 296 -5.87 6.74 5.83
CA THR A 296 -5.51 5.46 5.17
C THR A 296 -4.03 5.32 4.84
N HIS A 297 -3.24 6.37 5.05
CA HIS A 297 -1.79 6.23 5.03
C HIS A 297 -1.29 5.49 6.24
N VAL A 298 -1.97 5.64 7.39
CA VAL A 298 -1.46 5.25 8.71
C VAL A 298 -2.28 4.24 9.51
N PHE A 299 -3.53 3.96 9.15
CA PHE A 299 -4.40 2.99 9.84
C PHE A 299 -5.07 2.04 8.85
N ALA A 300 -5.39 0.81 9.31
CA ALA A 300 -6.01 -0.26 8.54
C ALA A 300 -5.27 -0.54 7.22
N THR A 301 -3.98 -0.84 7.35
CA THR A 301 -3.08 -1.07 6.21
C THR A 301 -2.22 -2.29 6.43
N SER A 302 -1.89 -2.98 5.34
CA SER A 302 -0.88 -4.04 5.32
C SER A 302 0.14 -3.82 4.19
N PRO A 303 1.40 -4.25 4.36
CA PRO A 303 2.43 -4.23 3.32
C PRO A 303 2.05 -4.89 2.00
N LEU A 304 1.07 -5.79 2.04
CA LEU A 304 0.70 -6.62 0.92
C LEU A 304 -0.55 -6.13 0.18
N LEU A 305 -1.42 -5.33 0.83
CA LEU A 305 -2.67 -4.87 0.23
C LEU A 305 -2.44 -4.05 -1.04
N CYS A 306 -1.42 -3.19 -1.09
CA CYS A 306 -1.13 -2.40 -2.29
C CYS A 306 -0.45 -3.15 -3.44
N SER A 307 -0.12 -4.43 -3.24
CA SER A 307 0.22 -5.29 -4.37
C SER A 307 -1.02 -5.63 -5.19
N PHE A 308 -2.20 -5.63 -4.56
CA PHE A 308 -3.49 -5.78 -5.22
C PHE A 308 -3.99 -4.41 -5.72
N MET A 309 -4.68 -4.38 -6.85
CA MET A 309 -5.23 -3.16 -7.44
C MET A 309 -6.58 -2.75 -6.84
N VAL A 310 -7.39 -3.67 -6.30
CA VAL A 310 -8.70 -3.32 -5.69
C VAL A 310 -8.54 -2.82 -4.24
N THR A 311 -7.80 -3.56 -3.42
CA THR A 311 -7.74 -3.33 -1.96
C THR A 311 -6.56 -2.45 -1.53
N CYS A 312 -5.78 -1.87 -2.46
CA CYS A 312 -4.66 -0.99 -2.09
C CYS A 312 -5.09 0.16 -1.14
N SER A 313 -4.15 0.54 -0.28
CA SER A 313 -4.25 1.41 0.91
C SER A 313 -4.83 0.69 2.11
N ALA A 314 -6.12 0.42 2.02
CA ALA A 314 -6.98 0.01 3.11
C ALA A 314 -8.20 -0.73 2.52
N PRO A 315 -8.92 -1.50 3.34
CA PRO A 315 -10.17 -2.14 2.94
C PRO A 315 -11.19 -1.16 2.37
N VAL A 316 -11.97 -1.60 1.39
CA VAL A 316 -12.93 -0.77 0.63
C VAL A 316 -14.04 -0.21 1.51
N ALA A 317 -14.57 -0.99 2.45
CA ALA A 317 -15.61 -0.58 3.38
C ALA A 317 -15.18 0.63 4.23
N LEU A 318 -13.92 0.68 4.65
CA LEU A 318 -13.38 1.86 5.34
C LEU A 318 -13.18 3.02 4.37
N LYS A 319 -12.64 2.78 3.17
CA LYS A 319 -12.36 3.84 2.17
C LYS A 319 -13.61 4.60 1.73
N LEU A 320 -14.77 3.93 1.70
CA LEU A 320 -16.04 4.52 1.29
C LEU A 320 -16.61 5.51 2.30
N ASP A 321 -16.22 5.38 3.56
CA ASP A 321 -16.78 6.16 4.64
C ASP A 321 -16.14 7.57 4.68
N PRO A 322 -16.94 8.66 4.68
CA PRO A 322 -16.40 10.03 4.67
C PRO A 322 -15.49 10.37 5.86
N GLY A 323 -15.69 9.68 6.99
CA GLY A 323 -14.88 9.81 8.19
C GLY A 323 -13.45 9.27 8.06
N PHE A 324 -13.22 8.32 7.15
CA PHE A 324 -11.94 7.65 6.97
C PHE A 324 -11.17 8.29 5.80
N SER A 325 -10.45 9.39 6.06
CA SER A 325 -9.77 10.15 4.99
C SER A 325 -8.83 9.27 4.16
N VAL A 326 -9.11 9.14 2.87
CA VAL A 326 -8.34 8.33 1.91
C VAL A 326 -7.42 9.21 1.06
N TYR A 327 -6.21 8.75 0.78
CA TYR A 327 -5.35 9.41 -0.20
C TYR A 327 -6.03 9.40 -1.59
N PRO A 328 -5.94 10.49 -2.38
CA PRO A 328 -5.00 11.61 -2.24
C PRO A 328 -5.55 12.81 -1.45
N LYS A 329 -6.61 12.66 -0.64
CA LYS A 329 -7.19 13.78 0.12
C LYS A 329 -6.52 13.96 1.48
N ALA A 330 -5.77 15.04 1.64
CA ALA A 330 -5.21 15.42 2.94
C ALA A 330 -6.23 16.18 3.82
N THR A 331 -6.34 15.76 5.08
CA THR A 331 -7.06 16.50 6.13
C THR A 331 -6.11 16.84 7.27
N TRP A 332 -6.51 17.79 8.12
CA TRP A 332 -5.77 18.05 9.35
C TRP A 332 -5.82 16.83 10.25
N GLY A 333 -4.66 16.36 10.67
CA GLY A 333 -4.54 15.15 11.47
C GLY A 333 -3.32 15.16 12.38
N SER A 334 -3.39 14.32 13.40
CA SER A 334 -2.26 13.96 14.24
C SER A 334 -2.27 12.47 14.51
N ARG A 335 -1.09 11.88 14.61
CA ARG A 335 -0.89 10.50 15.06
C ARG A 335 0.12 10.48 16.19
N LEU A 336 -0.16 9.63 17.18
CA LEU A 336 0.77 9.21 18.21
C LEU A 336 1.03 7.72 18.02
N ARG A 337 2.29 7.31 17.98
CA ARG A 337 2.67 5.90 17.81
C ARG A 337 3.76 5.50 18.78
N LEU A 338 3.59 4.33 19.38
CA LEU A 338 4.47 3.77 20.40
C LEU A 338 4.63 2.26 20.21
N ARG A 339 5.78 1.73 20.62
CA ARG A 339 6.12 0.31 20.53
C ARG A 339 6.36 -0.23 21.94
N PRO A 340 5.35 -0.73 22.67
CA PRO A 340 5.49 -1.12 24.08
C PRO A 340 6.49 -2.26 24.28
N THR A 341 6.44 -3.26 23.41
CA THR A 341 7.26 -4.48 23.45
C THR A 341 7.92 -4.71 22.10
N ARG A 342 8.80 -5.70 22.00
CA ARG A 342 9.54 -6.00 20.75
C ARG A 342 8.69 -6.50 19.60
N ASP A 343 7.43 -6.82 19.85
CA ASP A 343 6.48 -7.47 18.95
C ASP A 343 5.12 -6.77 18.93
N THR A 344 4.96 -5.61 19.59
CA THR A 344 3.69 -4.87 19.58
C THR A 344 3.89 -3.40 19.26
N ALA A 345 2.92 -2.82 18.55
CA ALA A 345 2.79 -1.39 18.35
C ALA A 345 1.37 -0.95 18.71
N ILE A 346 1.25 0.29 19.19
CA ILE A 346 -0.03 0.94 19.45
C ILE A 346 0.02 2.32 18.83
N GLN A 347 -1.06 2.71 18.20
CA GLN A 347 -1.19 4.05 17.67
C GLN A 347 -2.58 4.62 17.87
N PHE A 348 -2.61 5.95 18.00
CA PHE A 348 -3.80 6.75 18.22
C PHE A 348 -3.80 7.89 17.22
N GLY A 349 -4.98 8.29 16.76
CA GLY A 349 -5.12 9.39 15.83
C GLY A 349 -6.25 10.34 16.20
N ALA A 350 -6.16 11.55 15.66
CA ALA A 350 -7.25 12.50 15.64
C ALA A 350 -7.21 13.25 14.30
N TYR A 351 -8.25 13.10 13.49
CA TYR A 351 -8.33 13.66 12.15
C TYR A 351 -9.60 14.46 11.98
N SER A 352 -9.52 15.61 11.31
CA SER A 352 -10.67 16.40 10.91
C SER A 352 -11.45 15.66 9.81
N VAL A 353 -12.75 15.52 10.02
CA VAL A 353 -13.67 14.94 9.04
C VAL A 353 -14.35 16.06 8.27
N ASN A 354 -14.36 15.93 6.96
CA ASN A 354 -15.00 16.85 6.01
C ASN A 354 -15.72 16.03 4.96
N ALA A 355 -16.79 16.55 4.36
CA ALA A 355 -17.49 15.87 3.27
C ALA A 355 -16.52 15.49 2.14
N LEU A 356 -16.65 14.28 1.58
CA LEU A 356 -15.76 13.77 0.52
C LEU A 356 -15.65 14.72 -0.67
N THR A 357 -16.77 15.34 -1.06
CA THR A 357 -16.87 16.29 -2.18
C THR A 357 -16.24 17.67 -1.91
N ASP A 358 -15.96 18.02 -0.65
CA ASP A 358 -15.34 19.30 -0.29
C ASP A 358 -13.81 19.21 -0.37
N ASN A 359 -13.17 20.23 -0.93
CA ASN A 359 -11.72 20.31 -1.15
C ASN A 359 -11.09 18.98 -1.69
N PRO A 360 -11.50 18.50 -2.88
CA PRO A 360 -10.94 17.26 -3.45
C PRO A 360 -9.42 17.37 -3.69
N SER A 361 -8.90 18.60 -3.87
CA SER A 361 -7.49 18.85 -4.12
C SER A 361 -6.58 18.81 -2.87
N GLY A 362 -7.14 18.83 -1.65
CA GLY A 362 -6.35 18.85 -0.42
C GLY A 362 -5.67 20.20 -0.08
N TRP A 363 -5.77 21.23 -0.92
CA TRP A 363 -5.08 22.53 -0.76
C TRP A 363 -5.82 23.59 0.05
N SER A 364 -7.06 23.36 0.48
CA SER A 364 -7.74 24.29 1.40
C SER A 364 -6.95 24.44 2.71
N TRP A 365 -6.80 25.68 3.18
CA TRP A 365 -6.16 26.00 4.45
C TRP A 365 -7.13 26.76 5.36
N GLY A 366 -7.87 26.03 6.18
CA GLY A 366 -8.77 26.60 7.19
C GLY A 366 -10.15 27.01 6.67
N SER A 367 -10.44 26.82 5.38
CA SER A 367 -11.78 27.02 4.80
C SER A 367 -12.60 25.73 4.69
N GLU A 368 -12.05 24.59 5.10
CA GLU A 368 -12.75 23.30 5.12
C GLU A 368 -13.91 23.31 6.11
N LYS A 369 -15.03 22.71 5.71
CA LYS A 369 -16.21 22.58 6.57
C LYS A 369 -16.12 21.28 7.38
N ALA A 370 -15.44 21.38 8.52
CA ALA A 370 -15.34 20.26 9.45
C ALA A 370 -16.72 19.85 9.97
N THR A 371 -17.08 18.59 9.76
CA THR A 371 -18.34 17.99 10.25
C THR A 371 -18.14 17.25 11.57
N GLY A 372 -16.89 16.88 11.87
CA GLY A 372 -16.52 16.14 13.07
C GLY A 372 -15.02 15.85 13.14
N VAL A 373 -14.68 14.96 14.06
CA VAL A 373 -13.35 14.42 14.30
C VAL A 373 -13.43 12.89 14.30
N MET A 374 -12.48 12.27 13.61
CA MET A 374 -12.25 10.83 13.53
C MET A 374 -11.13 10.43 14.49
N LEU A 375 -11.43 9.48 15.37
CA LEU A 375 -10.57 9.07 16.49
C LEU A 375 -10.21 7.58 16.38
N PRO A 376 -9.23 7.20 15.54
CA PRO A 376 -8.79 5.82 15.43
C PRO A 376 -7.82 5.43 16.56
N VAL A 377 -7.92 4.18 16.97
CA VAL A 377 -6.95 3.46 17.80
C VAL A 377 -6.66 2.13 17.13
N GLU A 378 -5.38 1.75 17.10
CA GLU A 378 -4.96 0.49 16.49
C GLU A 378 -3.85 -0.16 17.29
N PHE A 379 -3.98 -1.47 17.43
CA PHE A 379 -3.01 -2.35 18.04
C PHE A 379 -2.47 -3.30 16.97
N THR A 380 -1.15 -3.36 16.87
CA THR A 380 -0.45 -4.26 15.96
C THR A 380 0.35 -5.27 16.75
N TRP A 381 0.22 -6.55 16.42
CA TRP A 381 1.04 -7.64 16.93
C TRP A 381 1.86 -8.26 15.78
N GLN A 382 3.17 -8.36 15.98
CA GLN A 382 4.15 -8.70 14.94
C GLN A 382 5.10 -9.82 15.42
N PRO A 383 4.61 -11.07 15.55
CA PRO A 383 5.42 -12.18 16.02
C PRO A 383 6.33 -12.75 14.92
N PHE A 384 7.30 -13.60 15.30
CA PHE A 384 8.10 -14.40 14.37
C PHE A 384 7.86 -15.89 14.60
N LEU A 385 6.77 -16.39 14.03
CA LEU A 385 6.30 -17.75 14.25
C LEU A 385 7.24 -18.82 13.67
N THR A 386 7.24 -19.99 14.30
CA THR A 386 8.02 -21.18 13.99
C THR A 386 9.53 -21.00 14.10
N ARG A 387 10.27 -22.12 14.11
CA ARG A 387 11.76 -22.12 14.06
C ARG A 387 12.35 -21.41 12.84
N ASN A 388 11.56 -21.21 11.78
CA ASN A 388 11.98 -20.52 10.56
C ASN A 388 11.81 -18.99 10.64
N ARG A 389 11.37 -18.46 11.80
CA ARG A 389 11.16 -17.04 12.09
C ARG A 389 10.23 -16.36 11.08
N LEU A 390 9.09 -16.96 10.80
CA LEU A 390 8.12 -16.49 9.81
C LEU A 390 7.37 -15.25 10.38
N PRO A 391 7.54 -14.05 9.79
CA PRO A 391 6.88 -12.84 10.28
C PRO A 391 5.36 -12.97 10.20
N GLY A 392 4.69 -12.62 11.29
CA GLY A 392 3.27 -12.32 11.34
C GLY A 392 3.04 -10.82 11.47
N HIS A 393 1.91 -10.34 10.97
CA HIS A 393 1.44 -8.97 11.12
C HIS A 393 -0.07 -9.02 11.35
N TYR A 394 -0.49 -8.74 12.58
CA TYR A 394 -1.89 -8.81 12.99
C TYR A 394 -2.33 -7.45 13.53
N VAL A 395 -3.35 -6.88 12.94
CA VAL A 395 -3.85 -5.54 13.24
C VAL A 395 -5.26 -5.67 13.78
N LEU A 396 -5.53 -5.01 14.90
CA LEU A 396 -6.87 -4.82 15.45
C LEU A 396 -7.07 -3.33 15.65
N GLY A 397 -8.14 -2.77 15.08
CA GLY A 397 -8.42 -1.37 15.25
C GLY A 397 -9.89 -1.03 15.38
N TYR A 398 -10.10 0.15 15.93
CA TYR A 398 -11.39 0.76 16.17
C TYR A 398 -11.28 2.25 15.88
N ALA A 399 -12.33 2.84 15.31
CA ALA A 399 -12.41 4.27 15.15
C ALA A 399 -13.81 4.80 15.41
N HIS A 400 -13.86 5.99 15.99
CA HIS A 400 -15.09 6.74 16.23
C HIS A 400 -15.08 8.04 15.44
N ASP A 401 -16.02 8.20 14.51
CA ASP A 401 -16.31 9.46 13.84
C ASP A 401 -17.49 10.17 14.51
N THR A 402 -17.20 11.35 15.06
CA THR A 402 -18.18 12.19 15.74
C THR A 402 -19.15 12.93 14.79
N THR A 403 -18.89 12.89 13.48
CA THR A 403 -19.78 13.43 12.44
C THR A 403 -21.14 12.74 12.48
N ARG A 404 -22.21 13.52 12.37
CA ARG A 404 -23.57 12.99 12.33
C ARG A 404 -24.04 12.73 10.90
N TYR A 405 -24.24 11.46 10.57
CA TYR A 405 -24.73 11.01 9.25
C TYR A 405 -26.22 10.68 9.30
N PRO A 406 -26.98 10.86 8.20
CA PRO A 406 -28.38 10.45 8.15
C PRO A 406 -28.53 8.92 8.12
N ASP A 407 -29.65 8.42 8.62
CA ASP A 407 -30.02 7.00 8.52
C ASP A 407 -30.10 6.57 7.04
N GLU A 408 -29.37 5.52 6.67
CA GLU A 408 -29.33 4.97 5.32
C GLU A 408 -30.71 4.51 4.82
N ILE A 409 -31.62 4.12 5.73
CA ILE A 409 -33.01 3.78 5.35
C ILE A 409 -33.73 4.97 4.74
N GLY A 410 -33.29 6.20 5.02
CA GLY A 410 -33.95 7.41 4.57
C GLY A 410 -33.38 7.99 3.28
N ILE A 411 -32.24 7.46 2.80
CA ILE A 411 -31.53 8.06 1.69
C ILE A 411 -32.31 7.88 0.39
N GLY A 412 -32.73 9.03 -0.16
CA GLY A 412 -33.56 9.11 -1.36
C GLY A 412 -34.99 8.61 -1.19
N LEU A 413 -35.47 8.39 0.05
CA LEU A 413 -36.88 8.07 0.28
C LEU A 413 -37.76 9.30 -0.02
N PRO A 414 -38.82 9.14 -0.85
CA PRO A 414 -39.85 10.15 -1.02
C PRO A 414 -40.51 10.53 0.31
N ALA A 415 -40.98 11.77 0.41
CA ALA A 415 -41.62 12.27 1.62
C ALA A 415 -42.79 11.38 2.10
N ALA A 416 -43.54 10.79 1.17
CA ALA A 416 -44.66 9.88 1.45
C ALA A 416 -44.25 8.58 2.15
N LEU A 417 -43.00 8.12 1.99
CA LEU A 417 -42.51 6.87 2.57
C LEU A 417 -41.70 7.07 3.86
N ARG A 418 -41.40 8.32 4.24
CA ARG A 418 -40.61 8.61 5.44
C ARG A 418 -41.28 8.12 6.72
N THR A 419 -42.61 8.15 6.80
CA THR A 419 -43.35 7.61 7.95
C THR A 419 -43.27 6.08 8.01
N ALA A 420 -43.24 5.40 6.87
CA ALA A 420 -43.13 3.94 6.79
C ALA A 420 -41.72 3.43 7.16
N ALA A 421 -40.68 4.22 6.89
CA ALA A 421 -39.30 3.92 7.28
C ALA A 421 -39.03 4.02 8.79
N GLY A 422 -40.03 4.43 9.59
CA GLY A 422 -39.90 4.61 11.02
C GLY A 422 -39.07 5.85 11.40
N HIS A 423 -38.51 5.83 12.61
CA HIS A 423 -37.72 6.97 13.10
C HIS A 423 -36.34 6.98 12.45
N GLN A 424 -36.19 7.82 11.42
CA GLN A 424 -34.89 8.17 10.86
C GLN A 424 -34.08 8.93 11.90
N ARG A 425 -32.90 8.42 12.23
CA ARG A 425 -31.99 9.05 13.20
C ARG A 425 -30.72 9.49 12.50
N SER A 426 -30.10 10.55 13.02
CA SER A 426 -28.73 10.83 12.67
C SER A 426 -27.81 10.34 13.79
N ALA A 427 -26.73 9.66 13.42
CA ALA A 427 -25.82 9.04 14.37
C ALA A 427 -24.35 9.29 13.98
N PRO A 428 -23.42 9.23 14.96
CA PRO A 428 -22.01 9.04 14.68
C PRO A 428 -21.77 7.66 14.03
N MET A 429 -20.54 7.43 13.60
CA MET A 429 -20.13 6.18 12.96
C MET A 429 -18.98 5.55 13.73
N ASP A 430 -19.16 4.29 14.08
CA ASP A 430 -18.11 3.42 14.62
C ASP A 430 -17.64 2.44 13.53
N MET A 431 -16.34 2.20 13.49
CA MET A 431 -15.67 1.29 12.57
C MET A 431 -14.75 0.34 13.34
N PHE A 432 -14.72 -0.92 12.93
CA PHE A 432 -13.85 -1.95 13.48
C PHE A 432 -13.15 -2.68 12.35
N TRP A 433 -11.88 -2.99 12.52
CA TRP A 433 -11.14 -3.79 11.55
C TRP A 433 -10.20 -4.78 12.23
N PHE A 434 -10.04 -5.90 11.56
CA PHE A 434 -9.01 -6.90 11.79
C PHE A 434 -8.30 -7.18 10.47
N GLU A 435 -6.97 -7.20 10.49
CA GLU A 435 -6.15 -7.60 9.35
C GLU A 435 -5.05 -8.55 9.83
N GLY A 436 -4.71 -9.56 9.03
CA GLY A 436 -3.73 -10.56 9.40
C GLY A 436 -2.94 -11.03 8.18
N ASP A 437 -1.62 -10.85 8.24
CA ASP A 437 -0.67 -11.39 7.26
C ASP A 437 0.28 -12.34 7.97
N GLN A 438 0.30 -13.60 7.55
CA GLN A 438 1.22 -14.60 8.09
C GLN A 438 2.10 -15.15 6.99
N MET A 439 3.41 -14.99 7.14
CA MET A 439 4.35 -15.68 6.26
C MET A 439 4.25 -17.19 6.49
N VAL A 440 4.09 -17.97 5.42
CA VAL A 440 4.05 -19.44 5.46
C VAL A 440 5.32 -20.10 4.95
N TYR A 441 6.11 -19.39 4.14
CA TYR A 441 7.46 -19.81 3.79
C TYR A 441 8.38 -18.61 3.61
N ARG A 442 9.66 -18.82 3.91
CA ARG A 442 10.72 -17.82 3.77
C ARG A 442 11.76 -18.29 2.76
N ARG A 443 12.20 -17.40 1.86
CA ARG A 443 13.27 -17.67 0.88
C ARG A 443 14.67 -17.25 1.35
N GLY A 444 14.78 -16.73 2.56
CA GLY A 444 16.03 -16.38 3.23
C GLY A 444 16.30 -14.88 3.29
N GLY A 445 17.36 -14.50 3.99
CA GLY A 445 17.70 -13.10 4.23
C GLY A 445 16.88 -12.43 5.34
N ARG A 446 17.10 -11.13 5.54
CA ARG A 446 16.39 -10.30 6.52
C ARG A 446 15.07 -9.73 6.00
N ASN A 447 14.92 -9.68 4.67
CA ASN A 447 13.77 -9.07 4.02
C ASN A 447 12.50 -9.86 4.32
N GLN A 448 11.53 -9.19 4.96
CA GLN A 448 10.26 -9.81 5.33
C GLN A 448 9.39 -10.07 4.10
N MET A 449 9.55 -9.34 3.00
CA MET A 449 8.80 -9.59 1.77
C MET A 449 9.35 -10.77 0.94
N ALA A 450 10.49 -11.35 1.31
CA ALA A 450 11.14 -12.47 0.61
C ALA A 450 10.52 -13.82 0.99
N GLY A 451 9.21 -13.96 0.78
CA GLY A 451 8.46 -15.16 1.17
C GLY A 451 7.03 -15.21 0.63
N GLY A 452 6.31 -16.23 1.10
CA GLY A 452 4.90 -16.45 0.84
C GLY A 452 4.05 -16.11 2.02
N TYR A 453 2.90 -15.50 1.79
CA TYR A 453 1.98 -15.00 2.81
C TYR A 453 0.57 -15.52 2.60
N LEU A 454 -0.09 -15.85 3.71
CA LEU A 454 -1.54 -15.90 3.82
C LEU A 454 -2.01 -14.57 4.38
N MET A 455 -3.10 -14.06 3.84
CA MET A 455 -3.69 -12.78 4.25
C MET A 455 -5.18 -12.95 4.49
N ALA A 456 -5.70 -12.26 5.49
CA ALA A 456 -7.13 -12.14 5.69
C ALA A 456 -7.47 -10.84 6.42
N GLY A 457 -8.69 -10.36 6.25
CA GLY A 457 -9.20 -9.26 7.06
C GLY A 457 -10.72 -9.23 7.11
N TYR A 458 -11.24 -8.54 8.11
CA TYR A 458 -12.65 -8.32 8.32
C TYR A 458 -12.90 -6.92 8.88
N ILE A 459 -13.92 -6.26 8.36
CA ILE A 459 -14.27 -4.89 8.67
C ILE A 459 -15.75 -4.87 9.00
N HIS A 460 -16.10 -4.10 10.03
CA HIS A 460 -17.47 -3.84 10.40
C HIS A 460 -17.68 -2.35 10.69
N ASN A 461 -18.58 -1.74 9.95
CA ASN A 461 -18.97 -0.34 10.07
C ASN A 461 -20.42 -0.24 10.54
N THR A 462 -20.74 0.82 11.28
CA THR A 462 -22.10 1.05 11.82
C THR A 462 -23.15 1.03 10.72
N PRO A 463 -24.00 -0.02 10.61
CA PRO A 463 -24.84 -0.23 9.43
C PRO A 463 -25.82 0.92 9.18
N HIS A 464 -26.26 1.61 10.23
CA HIS A 464 -27.26 2.67 10.07
C HIS A 464 -26.81 3.88 9.25
N VAL A 465 -25.52 4.09 9.07
CA VAL A 465 -24.96 5.34 8.53
C VAL A 465 -23.88 5.13 7.46
N THR A 466 -23.69 3.89 7.01
CA THR A 466 -22.70 3.52 5.99
C THR A 466 -23.34 2.75 4.85
N SER A 467 -22.76 2.86 3.65
CA SER A 467 -23.22 2.12 2.49
C SER A 467 -22.80 0.64 2.52
N ILE A 468 -21.58 0.34 2.98
CA ILE A 468 -21.05 -1.02 3.10
C ILE A 468 -20.78 -1.27 4.59
N SER A 469 -21.58 -2.13 5.21
CA SER A 469 -21.44 -2.41 6.65
C SER A 469 -20.36 -3.42 6.94
N ASP A 470 -20.10 -4.35 6.02
CA ASP A 470 -19.17 -5.43 6.25
C ASP A 470 -18.32 -5.69 5.01
N GLU A 471 -17.04 -5.97 5.24
CA GLU A 471 -16.13 -6.49 4.24
C GLU A 471 -15.33 -7.62 4.85
N ALA A 472 -15.12 -8.70 4.09
CA ALA A 472 -14.18 -9.75 4.44
C ALA A 472 -13.33 -10.06 3.22
N TYR A 473 -12.04 -10.26 3.43
CA TYR A 473 -11.15 -10.71 2.38
C TYR A 473 -10.20 -11.80 2.86
N GLY A 474 -9.73 -12.61 1.92
CA GLY A 474 -8.76 -13.66 2.13
C GLY A 474 -7.90 -13.83 0.88
N GLY A 475 -6.59 -13.94 1.05
CA GLY A 475 -5.67 -13.94 -0.07
C GLY A 475 -4.35 -14.63 0.21
N LEU A 476 -3.62 -14.82 -0.88
CA LEU A 476 -2.32 -15.46 -0.94
C LEU A 476 -1.38 -14.55 -1.70
N SER A 477 -0.12 -14.51 -1.27
CA SER A 477 0.86 -13.68 -1.96
C SER A 477 2.26 -14.29 -1.86
N PHE A 478 2.81 -14.73 -3.00
CA PHE A 478 3.95 -15.62 -3.10
C PHE A 478 5.09 -15.01 -3.91
N ALA A 479 6.24 -14.79 -3.26
CA ALA A 479 7.46 -14.38 -3.94
C ALA A 479 8.17 -15.57 -4.61
N GLY A 480 8.68 -15.35 -5.82
CA GLY A 480 9.58 -16.26 -6.53
C GLY A 480 8.95 -17.57 -6.98
N VAL A 481 7.68 -17.55 -7.42
CA VAL A 481 6.96 -18.74 -7.92
C VAL A 481 7.68 -19.36 -9.11
N ILE A 482 8.31 -18.54 -9.97
CA ILE A 482 9.15 -19.00 -11.07
C ILE A 482 10.61 -19.00 -10.57
N PRO A 483 11.33 -20.15 -10.58
CA PRO A 483 12.67 -20.25 -10.01
C PRO A 483 13.71 -19.27 -10.58
N SER A 484 13.62 -18.93 -11.86
CA SER A 484 14.51 -17.96 -12.52
C SER A 484 14.16 -16.50 -12.22
N ARG A 485 12.99 -16.23 -11.65
CA ARG A 485 12.45 -14.89 -11.36
C ARG A 485 12.21 -14.73 -9.87
N VAL A 486 13.31 -14.64 -9.12
CA VAL A 486 13.28 -14.71 -7.66
C VAL A 486 12.66 -13.48 -6.99
N THR A 487 12.52 -12.37 -7.69
CA THR A 487 11.92 -11.12 -7.19
C THR A 487 10.44 -10.99 -7.53
N ASP A 488 9.93 -11.75 -8.50
CA ASP A 488 8.53 -11.68 -8.95
C ASP A 488 7.56 -12.17 -7.89
N ARG A 489 6.31 -11.72 -7.96
CA ARG A 489 5.29 -12.05 -6.96
C ARG A 489 3.96 -12.40 -7.60
N LEU A 490 3.37 -13.52 -7.19
CA LEU A 490 2.00 -13.91 -7.54
C LEU A 490 1.08 -13.57 -6.37
N GLY A 491 0.00 -12.85 -6.61
CA GLY A 491 -1.07 -12.64 -5.64
C GLY A 491 -2.40 -13.17 -6.13
N ILE A 492 -3.21 -13.71 -5.23
CA ILE A 492 -4.61 -14.08 -5.48
C ILE A 492 -5.41 -13.70 -4.24
N MET A 493 -6.53 -13.00 -4.42
CA MET A 493 -7.38 -12.55 -3.33
C MET A 493 -8.85 -12.72 -3.69
N TYR A 494 -9.64 -13.04 -2.69
CA TYR A 494 -11.08 -12.96 -2.74
C TYR A 494 -11.54 -11.94 -1.70
N SER A 495 -12.45 -11.05 -2.10
CA SER A 495 -13.08 -10.06 -1.22
C SER A 495 -14.60 -10.13 -1.36
N TRP A 496 -15.30 -10.00 -0.25
CA TRP A 496 -16.76 -9.89 -0.15
C TRP A 496 -17.11 -8.56 0.50
N HIS A 497 -18.09 -7.86 -0.07
CA HIS A 497 -18.59 -6.58 0.42
C HIS A 497 -20.09 -6.69 0.61
N HIS A 498 -20.58 -6.33 1.80
CA HIS A 498 -21.99 -6.36 2.13
C HIS A 498 -22.54 -4.94 2.24
N VAL A 499 -23.56 -4.65 1.44
CA VAL A 499 -24.34 -3.42 1.58
C VAL A 499 -25.03 -3.46 2.93
N SER A 500 -25.03 -2.33 3.62
CA SER A 500 -25.76 -2.23 4.89
C SER A 500 -27.22 -2.66 4.72
N HIS A 501 -27.66 -3.57 5.58
CA HIS A 501 -29.07 -3.97 5.67
C HIS A 501 -30.01 -2.77 5.78
N ARG A 502 -29.57 -1.69 6.45
CA ARG A 502 -30.38 -0.48 6.61
C ARG A 502 -30.61 0.25 5.29
N LYS A 503 -29.60 0.26 4.43
CA LYS A 503 -29.70 0.79 3.06
C LYS A 503 -30.58 -0.09 2.19
N GLU A 504 -30.39 -1.40 2.25
CA GLU A 504 -31.19 -2.39 1.53
C GLU A 504 -32.67 -2.24 1.88
N GLU A 505 -33.03 -2.16 3.16
CA GLU A 505 -34.40 -1.89 3.64
C GLU A 505 -34.99 -0.62 2.99
N GLY A 506 -34.24 0.47 2.98
CA GLY A 506 -34.67 1.74 2.38
C GLY A 506 -34.90 1.63 0.87
N GLN A 507 -34.07 0.85 0.19
CA GLN A 507 -34.23 0.56 -1.24
C GLN A 507 -35.44 -0.35 -1.49
N ILE A 508 -35.68 -1.38 -0.68
CA ILE A 508 -36.87 -2.24 -0.77
C ILE A 508 -38.14 -1.39 -0.62
N LEU A 509 -38.22 -0.55 0.41
CA LEU A 509 -39.38 0.33 0.64
C LEU A 509 -39.66 1.24 -0.57
N ARG A 510 -38.61 1.82 -1.18
CA ARG A 510 -38.75 2.65 -2.38
C ARG A 510 -39.21 1.84 -3.59
N TYR A 511 -38.60 0.68 -3.79
CA TYR A 511 -38.84 -0.20 -4.93
C TYR A 511 -40.26 -0.77 -4.92
N GLU A 512 -40.73 -1.28 -3.77
CA GLU A 512 -42.09 -1.81 -3.60
C GLU A 512 -43.17 -0.73 -3.77
N ALA A 513 -42.85 0.52 -3.43
CA ALA A 513 -43.73 1.66 -3.66
C ALA A 513 -43.68 2.21 -5.10
N GLY A 514 -42.95 1.54 -6.02
CA GLY A 514 -42.89 1.89 -7.44
C GLY A 514 -41.98 3.08 -7.77
N TYR A 515 -41.13 3.51 -6.84
CA TYR A 515 -40.17 4.59 -7.09
C TYR A 515 -38.85 4.06 -7.65
N ALA A 516 -38.24 4.84 -8.55
CA ALA A 516 -36.90 4.55 -9.05
C ALA A 516 -35.84 4.63 -7.93
N LEU A 517 -34.88 3.70 -7.93
CA LEU A 517 -33.76 3.68 -6.98
C LEU A 517 -32.63 4.64 -7.37
N GLY A 518 -32.60 5.06 -8.63
CA GLY A 518 -31.59 5.94 -9.21
C GLY A 518 -31.24 5.46 -10.62
N ALA A 519 -30.43 6.23 -11.36
CA ALA A 519 -29.99 5.83 -12.69
C ALA A 519 -29.02 4.63 -12.66
N SER A 520 -28.29 4.47 -11.56
CA SER A 520 -27.21 3.49 -11.40
C SER A 520 -27.63 2.21 -10.65
N VAL A 521 -28.75 2.27 -9.91
CA VAL A 521 -29.20 1.19 -9.02
C VAL A 521 -30.41 0.51 -9.65
N ARG A 522 -30.25 -0.75 -10.06
CA ARG A 522 -31.27 -1.51 -10.82
C ARG A 522 -32.25 -2.28 -9.95
N ALA A 523 -31.87 -2.57 -8.71
CA ALA A 523 -32.66 -3.26 -7.70
C ALA A 523 -32.09 -2.97 -6.31
N PRO A 524 -32.79 -3.32 -5.22
CA PRO A 524 -32.19 -3.30 -3.89
C PRO A 524 -30.86 -4.06 -3.88
N GLN A 525 -29.84 -3.41 -3.35
CA GLN A 525 -28.46 -3.84 -3.36
C GLN A 525 -28.18 -4.68 -2.11
N THR A 526 -27.48 -5.81 -2.27
CA THR A 526 -27.21 -6.76 -1.19
C THR A 526 -25.72 -6.87 -0.91
N ASP A 527 -24.96 -7.35 -1.88
CA ASP A 527 -23.56 -7.71 -1.70
C ASP A 527 -22.88 -7.95 -3.05
N SER A 528 -21.55 -7.82 -3.06
CA SER A 528 -20.70 -8.09 -4.20
C SER A 528 -19.46 -8.87 -3.79
N HIS A 529 -18.82 -9.52 -4.75
CA HIS A 529 -17.57 -10.22 -4.54
C HIS A 529 -16.58 -9.97 -5.66
N ILE A 530 -15.30 -10.01 -5.34
CA ILE A 530 -14.23 -9.88 -6.32
C ILE A 530 -13.23 -11.00 -6.09
N ILE A 531 -12.81 -11.62 -7.18
CA ILE A 531 -11.60 -12.43 -7.21
C ILE A 531 -10.57 -11.64 -8.01
N GLU A 532 -9.43 -11.35 -7.41
CA GLU A 532 -8.32 -10.63 -8.04
C GLU A 532 -7.09 -11.55 -8.07
N ALA A 533 -6.36 -11.54 -9.18
CA ALA A 533 -5.08 -12.21 -9.30
C ALA A 533 -4.10 -11.37 -10.10
N TYR A 534 -2.86 -11.29 -9.63
CA TYR A 534 -1.81 -10.53 -10.30
C TYR A 534 -0.49 -11.32 -10.35
N TYR A 535 0.35 -11.01 -11.33
CA TYR A 535 1.74 -11.48 -11.35
C TYR A 535 2.70 -10.30 -11.53
N ALA A 536 3.28 -9.81 -10.45
CA ALA A 536 4.17 -8.66 -10.45
C ALA A 536 5.58 -9.06 -10.92
N ILE A 537 6.01 -8.49 -12.04
CA ILE A 537 7.30 -8.72 -12.72
C ILE A 537 8.24 -7.56 -12.40
N ASP A 538 9.34 -7.83 -11.70
CA ASP A 538 10.44 -6.86 -11.56
C ASP A 538 11.19 -6.78 -12.90
N ALA A 539 10.69 -5.96 -13.83
CA ALA A 539 11.15 -5.99 -15.21
C ALA A 539 12.60 -5.50 -15.31
N MET A 540 12.89 -4.39 -14.63
CA MET A 540 14.23 -3.81 -14.47
C MET A 540 14.22 -2.83 -13.30
N PRO A 541 15.39 -2.34 -12.83
CA PRO A 541 15.42 -1.40 -11.73
C PRO A 541 14.52 -0.19 -11.96
N GLY A 542 13.59 0.04 -11.04
CA GLY A 542 12.60 1.11 -11.11
C GLY A 542 11.39 0.81 -11.98
N ILE A 543 11.25 -0.36 -12.61
CA ILE A 543 10.03 -0.73 -13.36
C ILE A 543 9.45 -2.05 -12.84
N LEU A 544 8.22 -1.97 -12.33
CA LEU A 544 7.35 -3.10 -12.06
C LEU A 544 6.26 -3.18 -13.14
N VAL A 545 6.05 -4.37 -13.70
CA VAL A 545 4.95 -4.66 -14.63
C VAL A 545 4.11 -5.78 -14.05
N GLN A 546 2.82 -5.56 -13.87
CA GLN A 546 1.93 -6.48 -13.19
C GLN A 546 0.69 -6.73 -14.06
N PRO A 547 0.66 -7.83 -14.82
CA PRO A 547 -0.57 -8.30 -15.43
C PRO A 547 -1.59 -8.64 -14.35
N GLU A 548 -2.83 -8.26 -14.61
CA GLU A 548 -3.94 -8.33 -13.67
C GLU A 548 -5.11 -9.10 -14.26
N PHE A 549 -5.80 -9.85 -13.42
CA PHE A 549 -7.11 -10.44 -13.70
C PHE A 549 -8.05 -10.14 -12.54
N GLU A 550 -9.27 -9.73 -12.87
CA GLU A 550 -10.33 -9.51 -11.90
C GLU A 550 -11.63 -10.17 -12.36
N TYR A 551 -12.36 -10.76 -11.42
CA TYR A 551 -13.69 -11.29 -11.65
C TYR A 551 -14.66 -10.71 -10.63
N MET A 552 -15.52 -9.81 -11.12
CA MET A 552 -16.54 -9.13 -10.34
C MET A 552 -17.87 -9.89 -10.38
N ILE A 553 -18.32 -10.33 -9.22
CA ILE A 553 -19.56 -11.07 -9.02
C ILE A 553 -20.60 -10.13 -8.42
N ARG A 554 -21.78 -10.07 -9.05
CA ARG A 554 -22.85 -9.11 -8.73
C ARG A 554 -22.40 -7.63 -8.79
N PRO A 555 -22.00 -7.11 -9.97
CA PRO A 555 -21.75 -5.68 -10.12
C PRO A 555 -22.94 -4.82 -9.68
N GLY A 556 -22.65 -3.72 -8.99
CA GLY A 556 -23.64 -2.84 -8.37
C GLY A 556 -24.39 -3.52 -7.24
N GLU A 557 -23.84 -4.59 -6.66
CA GLU A 557 -24.38 -5.35 -5.52
C GLU A 557 -25.76 -5.92 -5.82
N THR A 558 -26.04 -6.21 -7.09
CA THR A 558 -27.30 -6.81 -7.54
C THR A 558 -27.05 -7.97 -8.52
N LYS A 559 -28.08 -8.77 -8.77
CA LYS A 559 -28.07 -9.81 -9.80
C LYS A 559 -28.53 -9.31 -11.19
N HIS A 560 -28.70 -7.99 -11.36
CA HIS A 560 -29.25 -7.38 -12.59
C HIS A 560 -28.18 -6.99 -13.62
N ILE A 561 -26.91 -7.03 -13.24
CA ILE A 561 -25.77 -6.85 -14.12
C ILE A 561 -25.04 -8.18 -14.20
N PRO A 562 -24.72 -8.70 -15.40
CA PRO A 562 -23.93 -9.92 -15.52
C PRO A 562 -22.57 -9.76 -14.82
N ASN A 563 -22.10 -10.82 -14.15
CA ASN A 563 -20.75 -10.87 -13.59
C ASN A 563 -19.72 -10.47 -14.66
N ALA A 564 -18.69 -9.73 -14.29
CA ALA A 564 -17.72 -9.20 -15.22
C ALA A 564 -16.35 -9.86 -15.04
N ALA A 565 -15.73 -10.26 -16.15
CA ALA A 565 -14.33 -10.67 -16.19
C ALA A 565 -13.50 -9.56 -16.82
N LEU A 566 -12.40 -9.21 -16.15
CA LEU A 566 -11.49 -8.17 -16.57
C LEU A 566 -10.05 -8.69 -16.61
N VAL A 567 -9.29 -8.14 -17.55
CA VAL A 567 -7.84 -8.34 -17.65
C VAL A 567 -7.17 -7.00 -17.86
N GLY A 568 -5.95 -6.86 -17.37
CA GLY A 568 -5.24 -5.61 -17.52
C GLY A 568 -3.79 -5.64 -17.11
N LEU A 569 -3.25 -4.45 -16.89
CA LEU A 569 -1.86 -4.21 -16.60
C LEU A 569 -1.72 -3.03 -15.65
N LYS A 570 -1.08 -3.27 -14.51
CA LYS A 570 -0.52 -2.25 -13.62
C LYS A 570 0.96 -2.07 -13.92
N VAL A 571 1.40 -0.83 -14.09
CA VAL A 571 2.81 -0.49 -14.34
C VAL A 571 3.23 0.56 -13.33
N ILE A 572 4.37 0.34 -12.68
CA ILE A 572 4.94 1.28 -11.73
C ILE A 572 6.36 1.61 -12.19
N ALA A 573 6.66 2.89 -12.33
CA ALA A 573 7.94 3.39 -12.77
C ALA A 573 8.49 4.42 -11.76
N ASN A 574 9.65 4.16 -11.18
CA ASN A 574 10.37 5.09 -10.31
C ASN A 574 11.45 5.80 -11.11
N LEU A 575 11.41 7.12 -11.11
CA LEU A 575 12.39 7.96 -11.80
C LEU A 575 13.56 8.29 -10.88
#